data_AF-A0A3M2KUC0-F1
#
_entry.id   AF-A0A3M2KUC0-F1
#
_cell.length_a   1.000
_cell.length_b   1.000
_cell.length_c   1.000
_cell.angle_alpha   90.00
_cell.angle_beta   90.00
_cell.angle_gamma   90.00
#
_symmetry.space_group_name_H-M   'P 1'
#
loop_
_entity.id
_entity.type
_entity.pdbx_description
1 polymer ?
#
loop_
_entity_poly.entity_id
_entity_poly.type
_entity_poly.pdbx_seq_one_letter_code
_entity_poly.pdbx_strand_id
1 'polypeptide(L)'
;MLLDQMGAPYRLIQDFTGVQATAFAVVIAAAPLTASQQEALIEYVREGGMVLDMRGEVFRRLQRHHRRQLWEETASILKYIDLIDLFSRIFAILTGRLPGKGLKVETPGGGMVIYLALPLDRLMLTTRPRREPFYSPAGTRFPNERVVGISKGALLRVAQALLISLFKERGLPLVHRWYFPHGARNLFAFRIDSDFATPEQVRAWYELGRRHHLRFTWFLHAAAHESWLDVFREFEGHEMAVHGYRHYTYRSYRRNYQNLSRGRELLRQQGFEPEGVAAPYGLWYPALARAQEALGFAYASEFSLGYDTFPFFPFVDGHFSPVLQVPIHPICIGSLIRAGYSEAEMEAYFRHVVQRK
;
A
#
# COMPACT_ATOMS: atom_id res chain seq x y z
N MET A 1 6.86 -2.42 -9.56
CA MET A 1 6.19 -2.22 -8.26
C MET A 1 5.09 -3.23 -7.98
N LEU A 2 3.99 -3.31 -8.74
CA LEU A 2 2.88 -4.24 -8.44
C LEU A 2 3.33 -5.71 -8.41
N LEU A 3 3.96 -6.19 -9.48
CA LEU A 3 4.43 -7.58 -9.58
C LEU A 3 5.53 -7.89 -8.54
N ASP A 4 6.41 -6.92 -8.26
CA ASP A 4 7.43 -7.05 -7.20
C ASP A 4 6.77 -7.21 -5.83
N GLN A 5 5.75 -6.40 -5.52
CA GLN A 5 5.00 -6.47 -4.27
C GLN A 5 4.20 -7.78 -4.15
N MET A 6 3.69 -8.31 -5.27
CA MET A 6 3.08 -9.63 -5.32
C MET A 6 4.09 -10.77 -5.16
N GLY A 7 5.38 -10.51 -5.45
CA GLY A 7 6.40 -11.55 -5.55
C GLY A 7 6.21 -12.48 -6.75
N ALA A 8 5.55 -12.00 -7.81
CA ALA A 8 5.32 -12.78 -9.04
C ALA A 8 6.50 -12.62 -10.01
N PRO A 9 7.00 -13.71 -10.64
CA PRO A 9 8.06 -13.60 -11.63
C PRO A 9 7.57 -12.92 -12.90
N TYR A 10 8.39 -12.04 -13.48
CA TYR A 10 8.07 -11.36 -14.72
C TYR A 10 9.33 -11.00 -15.52
N ARG A 11 9.14 -10.67 -16.79
CA ARG A 11 10.17 -10.14 -17.69
C ARG A 11 9.60 -8.95 -18.45
N LEU A 12 10.37 -7.88 -18.57
CA LEU A 12 10.01 -6.76 -19.45
C LEU A 12 10.20 -7.18 -20.91
N ILE A 13 9.17 -6.98 -21.72
CA ILE A 13 9.19 -7.27 -23.16
C ILE A 13 9.50 -5.95 -23.87
N GLN A 14 10.72 -5.83 -24.41
CA GLN A 14 11.12 -4.68 -25.23
C GLN A 14 10.90 -4.95 -26.72
N ASP A 15 11.16 -6.19 -27.14
CA ASP A 15 10.93 -6.71 -28.47
C ASP A 15 9.84 -7.78 -28.41
N PHE A 16 8.86 -7.69 -29.31
CA PHE A 16 7.74 -8.61 -29.40
C PHE A 16 8.04 -9.82 -30.30
N THR A 17 9.23 -9.86 -30.91
CA THR A 17 9.73 -11.01 -31.66
C THR A 17 9.80 -12.23 -30.74
N GLY A 18 9.03 -13.29 -31.06
CA GLY A 18 8.98 -14.52 -30.27
C GLY A 18 8.06 -14.47 -29.04
N VAL A 19 7.17 -13.47 -28.92
CA VAL A 19 6.08 -13.48 -27.93
C VAL A 19 5.01 -14.48 -28.38
N GLN A 20 5.10 -15.70 -27.86
CA GLN A 20 4.19 -16.80 -28.16
C GLN A 20 3.45 -17.25 -26.90
N ALA A 21 2.26 -17.85 -27.08
CA ALA A 21 1.46 -18.38 -25.97
C ALA A 21 2.23 -19.39 -25.12
N THR A 22 3.14 -20.17 -25.70
CA THR A 22 3.97 -21.15 -24.98
C THR A 22 5.07 -20.52 -24.12
N ALA A 23 5.54 -19.32 -24.46
CA ALA A 23 6.66 -18.65 -23.78
C ALA A 23 6.20 -17.79 -22.60
N PHE A 24 5.00 -17.22 -22.66
CA PHE A 24 4.46 -16.34 -21.63
C PHE A 24 3.07 -16.79 -21.21
N ALA A 25 2.85 -16.97 -19.90
CA ALA A 25 1.54 -17.29 -19.33
C ALA A 25 0.53 -16.16 -19.59
N VAL A 26 0.95 -14.92 -19.29
CA VAL A 26 0.17 -13.69 -19.43
C VAL A 26 1.11 -12.57 -19.92
N VAL A 27 0.62 -11.72 -20.84
CA VAL A 27 1.29 -10.47 -21.23
C VAL A 27 0.49 -9.29 -20.68
N ILE A 28 1.17 -8.33 -20.04
CA ILE A 28 0.52 -7.14 -19.46
C ILE A 28 0.86 -5.92 -20.31
N ALA A 29 -0.15 -5.35 -20.99
CA ALA A 29 0.00 -4.12 -21.75
C ALA A 29 -0.15 -2.90 -20.83
N ALA A 30 0.97 -2.48 -20.23
CA ALA A 30 1.04 -1.37 -19.28
C ALA A 30 1.66 -0.07 -19.86
N ALA A 31 2.10 -0.09 -21.12
CA ALA A 31 2.69 1.06 -21.83
C ALA A 31 2.02 1.25 -23.21
N PRO A 32 2.09 2.46 -23.81
CA PRO A 32 1.64 2.67 -25.19
C PRO A 32 2.34 1.70 -26.14
N LEU A 33 1.59 1.15 -27.10
CA LEU A 33 2.11 0.19 -28.07
C LEU A 33 2.17 0.81 -29.47
N THR A 34 3.20 0.45 -30.24
CA THR A 34 3.24 0.71 -31.68
C THR A 34 2.26 -0.21 -32.43
N ALA A 35 1.94 0.12 -33.68
CA ALA A 35 1.01 -0.69 -34.49
C ALA A 35 1.48 -2.15 -34.64
N SER A 36 2.77 -2.36 -34.89
CA SER A 36 3.35 -3.71 -35.00
C SER A 36 3.28 -4.50 -33.69
N GLN A 37 3.50 -3.84 -32.54
CA GLN A 37 3.35 -4.47 -31.23
C GLN A 37 1.89 -4.83 -30.91
N GLN A 38 0.93 -3.98 -31.33
CA GLN A 38 -0.49 -4.29 -31.20
C GLN A 38 -0.87 -5.50 -32.06
N GLU A 39 -0.40 -5.59 -33.29
CA GLU A 39 -0.62 -6.73 -34.18
C GLU A 39 -0.05 -8.03 -33.60
N ALA A 40 1.20 -7.99 -33.11
CA ALA A 40 1.83 -9.13 -32.44
C ALA A 40 1.04 -9.59 -31.20
N LEU A 41 0.50 -8.67 -30.38
CA LEU A 41 -0.36 -9.04 -29.26
C LEU A 41 -1.67 -9.69 -29.70
N ILE A 42 -2.28 -9.19 -30.78
CA ILE A 42 -3.50 -9.77 -31.33
C ILE A 42 -3.24 -11.21 -31.80
N GLU A 43 -2.12 -11.45 -32.47
CA GLU A 43 -1.68 -12.79 -32.88
C GLU A 43 -1.42 -13.70 -31.68
N TYR A 44 -0.66 -13.23 -30.68
CA TYR A 44 -0.42 -13.94 -29.43
C TYR A 44 -1.73 -14.38 -28.74
N VAL A 45 -2.76 -13.52 -28.71
CA VAL A 45 -4.06 -13.90 -28.15
C VAL A 45 -4.76 -14.95 -29.03
N ARG A 46 -4.72 -14.80 -30.36
CA ARG A 46 -5.31 -15.79 -31.29
C ARG A 46 -4.67 -17.18 -31.20
N GLU A 47 -3.45 -17.28 -30.70
CA GLU A 47 -2.76 -18.54 -30.41
C GLU A 47 -3.12 -19.15 -29.03
N GLY A 48 -4.09 -18.57 -28.31
CA GLY A 48 -4.45 -18.99 -26.96
C GLY A 48 -3.74 -18.22 -25.84
N GLY A 49 -3.06 -17.12 -26.17
CA GLY A 49 -2.39 -16.25 -25.21
C GLY A 49 -3.36 -15.43 -24.35
N MET A 50 -2.89 -15.03 -23.16
CA MET A 50 -3.65 -14.23 -22.21
C MET A 50 -3.08 -12.82 -22.08
N VAL A 51 -3.91 -11.80 -22.17
CA VAL A 51 -3.50 -10.39 -22.06
C VAL A 51 -4.27 -9.65 -20.97
N LEU A 52 -3.55 -8.94 -20.11
CA LEU A 52 -4.11 -7.88 -19.27
C LEU A 52 -3.81 -6.53 -19.90
N ASP A 53 -4.82 -5.89 -20.45
CA ASP A 53 -4.73 -4.59 -21.09
C ASP A 53 -5.16 -3.48 -20.13
N MET A 54 -4.19 -2.71 -19.62
CA MET A 54 -4.45 -1.66 -18.63
C MET A 54 -4.73 -0.29 -19.27
N ARG A 55 -4.56 -0.17 -20.59
CA ARG A 55 -4.62 1.09 -21.33
C ARG A 55 -5.58 1.06 -22.50
N GLY A 56 -6.11 -0.11 -22.82
CA GLY A 56 -7.01 -0.36 -23.94
C GLY A 56 -6.28 -0.28 -25.27
N GLU A 57 -4.99 -0.59 -25.29
CA GLU A 57 -4.16 -0.58 -26.51
C GLU A 57 -4.59 -1.69 -27.48
N VAL A 58 -5.15 -2.79 -26.96
CA VAL A 58 -5.73 -3.87 -27.76
C VAL A 58 -7.13 -3.49 -28.28
N PHE A 59 -7.83 -2.57 -27.58
CA PHE A 59 -9.19 -2.13 -27.91
C PHE A 59 -9.23 -0.72 -28.53
N ARG A 60 -9.41 -0.63 -29.85
CA ARG A 60 -9.36 0.64 -30.63
C ARG A 60 -10.42 1.74 -30.29
N ARG A 61 -11.26 1.63 -29.26
CA ARG A 61 -12.33 2.62 -28.94
C ARG A 61 -12.51 2.86 -27.44
N LEU A 62 -11.80 3.84 -26.87
CA LEU A 62 -11.94 4.26 -25.46
C LEU A 62 -12.41 5.72 -25.32
N GLN A 63 -13.12 6.05 -24.24
CA GLN A 63 -13.38 7.42 -23.79
C GLN A 63 -12.93 7.66 -22.34
N ARG A 64 -12.85 8.92 -21.91
CA ARG A 64 -12.39 9.30 -20.56
C ARG A 64 -13.59 9.59 -19.66
N HIS A 65 -13.61 9.02 -18.45
CA HIS A 65 -14.71 9.21 -17.50
C HIS A 65 -14.20 9.50 -16.07
N HIS A 66 -14.78 10.49 -15.40
CA HIS A 66 -14.45 10.75 -14.00
C HIS A 66 -15.32 9.89 -13.06
N ARG A 67 -14.71 9.15 -12.11
CA ARG A 67 -15.42 8.41 -11.06
C ARG A 67 -14.78 8.66 -9.69
N ARG A 68 -15.53 8.40 -8.62
CA ARG A 68 -15.03 8.53 -7.23
C ARG A 68 -14.88 7.18 -6.51
N GLN A 69 -15.66 6.18 -6.93
CA GLN A 69 -15.73 4.84 -6.35
C GLN A 69 -16.03 3.84 -7.47
N LEU A 70 -15.55 2.61 -7.31
CA LEU A 70 -16.04 1.44 -8.04
C LEU A 70 -16.59 0.44 -7.02
N TRP A 71 -17.75 -0.14 -7.35
CA TRP A 71 -18.44 -1.14 -6.56
C TRP A 71 -18.67 -2.39 -7.42
N GLU A 72 -18.86 -3.50 -6.74
CA GLU A 72 -19.17 -4.80 -7.34
C GLU A 72 -20.56 -4.79 -8.03
N GLU A 73 -20.65 -5.50 -9.15
CA GLU A 73 -21.88 -6.13 -9.63
C GLU A 73 -21.71 -7.66 -9.56
N THR A 74 -22.80 -8.36 -9.26
CA THR A 74 -22.91 -9.71 -8.69
C THR A 74 -22.40 -10.88 -9.54
N ALA A 75 -21.56 -10.64 -10.55
CA ALA A 75 -20.99 -11.67 -11.43
C ALA A 75 -19.58 -11.33 -11.96
N SER A 76 -18.82 -10.47 -11.27
CA SER A 76 -17.51 -10.00 -11.76
C SER A 76 -16.32 -10.82 -11.23
N ILE A 77 -15.20 -10.83 -11.96
CA ILE A 77 -13.88 -11.34 -11.50
C ILE A 77 -13.46 -10.68 -10.17
N LEU A 78 -14.01 -9.52 -9.85
CA LEU A 78 -13.70 -8.71 -8.67
C LEU A 78 -14.63 -8.97 -7.49
N LYS A 79 -15.45 -10.03 -7.50
CA LYS A 79 -16.43 -10.37 -6.44
C LYS A 79 -15.87 -10.56 -5.02
N TYR A 80 -14.55 -10.59 -4.88
CA TYR A 80 -13.85 -10.71 -3.60
C TYR A 80 -13.24 -9.38 -3.15
N ILE A 81 -13.58 -8.28 -3.81
CA ILE A 81 -13.01 -6.94 -3.57
C ILE A 81 -14.16 -6.01 -3.13
N ASP A 82 -14.35 -5.93 -1.82
CA ASP A 82 -15.49 -5.24 -1.18
C ASP A 82 -15.69 -3.78 -1.66
N LEU A 83 -14.62 -2.99 -1.71
CA LEU A 83 -14.66 -1.58 -2.11
C LEU A 83 -13.27 -1.11 -2.54
N ILE A 84 -13.21 -0.40 -3.67
CA ILE A 84 -11.98 0.27 -4.11
C ILE A 84 -12.22 1.78 -4.05
N ASP A 85 -11.57 2.43 -3.10
CA ASP A 85 -11.53 3.89 -2.99
C ASP A 85 -10.74 4.48 -4.16
N LEU A 86 -11.46 4.82 -5.23
CA LEU A 86 -10.93 5.33 -6.50
C LEU A 86 -11.35 6.76 -6.73
N PHE A 87 -10.81 7.63 -5.92
CA PHE A 87 -11.14 9.03 -6.01
C PHE A 87 -10.22 9.75 -7.02
N SER A 88 -10.23 9.26 -8.26
CA SER A 88 -9.36 9.69 -9.36
C SER A 88 -10.10 9.62 -10.70
N ARG A 89 -9.60 10.31 -11.74
CA ARG A 89 -10.13 10.17 -13.11
C ARG A 89 -9.80 8.79 -13.67
N ILE A 90 -10.79 8.07 -14.19
CA ILE A 90 -10.62 6.75 -14.82
C ILE A 90 -10.83 6.85 -16.36
N PHE A 91 -10.50 5.80 -17.10
CA PHE A 91 -10.90 5.67 -18.51
C PHE A 91 -12.13 4.74 -18.56
N ALA A 92 -12.98 4.80 -19.59
CA ALA A 92 -14.06 3.82 -19.80
C ALA A 92 -14.49 3.76 -21.29
N ILE A 93 -15.03 2.62 -21.72
CA ILE A 93 -15.37 2.37 -23.14
C ILE A 93 -16.77 2.92 -23.47
N LEU A 94 -16.90 3.58 -24.63
CA LEU A 94 -18.17 3.99 -25.21
C LEU A 94 -18.94 2.78 -25.77
N THR A 95 -19.84 2.24 -24.96
CA THR A 95 -21.12 1.68 -25.43
C THR A 95 -22.16 1.99 -24.36
N GLY A 96 -23.43 2.19 -24.70
CA GLY A 96 -24.48 2.85 -23.90
C GLY A 96 -24.71 2.43 -22.42
N ARG A 97 -25.61 3.21 -21.78
CA ARG A 97 -26.13 3.22 -20.39
C ARG A 97 -25.54 2.18 -19.41
N LEU A 98 -24.84 2.72 -18.41
CA LEU A 98 -23.97 2.05 -17.42
C LEU A 98 -24.74 1.29 -16.34
N PRO A 99 -24.56 -0.04 -16.29
CA PRO A 99 -23.78 -0.70 -15.23
C PRO A 99 -22.61 -1.56 -15.82
N GLY A 100 -21.57 -1.91 -15.06
CA GLY A 100 -20.57 -2.93 -15.47
C GLY A 100 -19.36 -2.62 -16.39
N LYS A 101 -19.03 -1.37 -16.76
CA LYS A 101 -18.02 -1.07 -17.84
C LYS A 101 -16.61 -0.60 -17.41
N GLY A 102 -16.12 -1.00 -16.24
CA GLY A 102 -14.71 -0.79 -15.85
C GLY A 102 -13.78 -1.94 -16.25
N LEU A 103 -14.36 -3.08 -16.60
CA LEU A 103 -13.69 -4.32 -16.94
C LEU A 103 -14.34 -4.87 -18.21
N LYS A 104 -13.55 -5.29 -19.19
CA LYS A 104 -14.04 -5.94 -20.40
C LYS A 104 -13.25 -7.20 -20.63
N VAL A 105 -13.92 -8.30 -20.93
CA VAL A 105 -13.29 -9.58 -21.27
C VAL A 105 -13.66 -9.93 -22.70
N GLU A 106 -12.68 -10.28 -23.52
CA GLU A 106 -12.88 -10.84 -24.85
C GLU A 106 -12.04 -12.10 -25.01
N THR A 107 -12.53 -13.06 -25.81
CA THR A 107 -11.87 -14.36 -26.00
C THR A 107 -11.61 -14.69 -27.49
N PRO A 108 -10.78 -13.91 -28.20
CA PRO A 108 -10.54 -14.17 -29.61
C PRO A 108 -9.59 -15.36 -29.81
N GLY A 109 -9.94 -16.28 -30.71
CA GLY A 109 -9.06 -17.38 -31.13
C GLY A 109 -8.65 -18.34 -30.00
N GLY A 110 -9.48 -18.51 -28.96
CA GLY A 110 -9.16 -19.38 -27.83
C GLY A 110 -8.24 -18.76 -26.77
N GLY A 111 -7.75 -17.53 -26.98
CA GLY A 111 -7.10 -16.73 -25.94
C GLY A 111 -8.08 -15.87 -25.16
N MET A 112 -7.57 -15.02 -24.26
CA MET A 112 -8.36 -14.07 -23.50
C MET A 112 -7.66 -12.72 -23.36
N VAL A 113 -8.41 -11.63 -23.53
CA VAL A 113 -7.99 -10.27 -23.20
C VAL A 113 -8.91 -9.73 -22.12
N ILE A 114 -8.33 -9.36 -20.99
CA ILE A 114 -9.01 -8.55 -19.99
C ILE A 114 -8.54 -7.12 -20.14
N TYR A 115 -9.43 -6.21 -20.52
CA TYR A 115 -9.20 -4.79 -20.38
C TYR A 115 -9.71 -4.27 -19.05
N LEU A 116 -8.83 -3.56 -18.35
CA LEU A 116 -9.16 -2.83 -17.14
C LEU A 116 -9.04 -1.33 -17.41
N ALA A 117 -10.14 -0.62 -17.22
CA ALA A 117 -10.22 0.82 -17.43
C ALA A 117 -9.57 1.65 -16.29
N LEU A 118 -8.69 1.00 -15.51
CA LEU A 118 -7.91 1.56 -14.42
C LEU A 118 -6.43 1.45 -14.74
N PRO A 119 -5.71 2.58 -14.90
CA PRO A 119 -4.27 2.55 -15.10
C PRO A 119 -3.57 2.26 -13.76
N LEU A 120 -3.57 1.00 -13.32
CA LEU A 120 -3.05 0.59 -12.00
C LEU A 120 -1.60 1.06 -11.79
N ASP A 121 -0.79 1.06 -12.84
CA ASP A 121 0.59 1.57 -12.85
C ASP A 121 0.65 3.03 -12.38
N ARG A 122 -0.22 3.89 -12.90
CA ARG A 122 -0.27 5.32 -12.53
C ARG A 122 -0.91 5.55 -11.18
N LEU A 123 -1.99 4.82 -10.87
CA LEU A 123 -2.70 4.97 -9.61
C LEU A 123 -1.82 4.53 -8.43
N MET A 124 -1.02 3.47 -8.62
CA MET A 124 -0.04 3.00 -7.64
C MET A 124 1.08 4.00 -7.36
N LEU A 125 1.35 4.96 -8.25
CA LEU A 125 2.33 6.03 -8.04
C LEU A 125 1.71 7.30 -7.41
N THR A 126 0.41 7.30 -7.11
CA THR A 126 -0.23 8.45 -6.45
C THR A 126 0.26 8.59 -5.02
N THR A 127 0.58 9.81 -4.62
CA THR A 127 1.13 10.14 -3.29
C THR A 127 0.40 11.28 -2.58
N ARG A 128 -0.65 11.85 -3.20
CA ARG A 128 -1.33 13.03 -2.66
C ARG A 128 -2.23 12.64 -1.48
N PRO A 129 -1.95 13.14 -0.26
CA PRO A 129 -2.77 12.84 0.89
C PRO A 129 -4.00 13.74 0.95
N ARG A 130 -5.06 13.22 1.54
CA ARG A 130 -6.34 13.89 1.75
C ARG A 130 -7.07 13.26 2.93
N ARG A 131 -8.04 13.98 3.49
CA ARG A 131 -8.79 13.49 4.65
C ARG A 131 -9.88 12.53 4.20
N GLU A 132 -9.82 11.29 4.65
CA GLU A 132 -10.80 10.26 4.33
C GLU A 132 -11.41 9.64 5.60
N PRO A 133 -12.73 9.40 5.62
CA PRO A 133 -13.38 8.65 6.67
C PRO A 133 -13.13 7.14 6.50
N PHE A 134 -13.03 6.43 7.62
CA PHE A 134 -12.91 4.99 7.68
C PHE A 134 -14.20 4.41 8.23
N TYR A 135 -14.78 3.48 7.49
CA TYR A 135 -16.01 2.82 7.91
C TYR A 135 -15.86 2.18 9.29
N SER A 136 -16.90 2.31 10.09
CA SER A 136 -17.00 1.72 11.42
C SER A 136 -18.43 1.23 11.63
N PRO A 137 -18.63 -0.01 12.06
CA PRO A 137 -19.97 -0.51 12.37
C PRO A 137 -20.50 -0.01 13.71
N ALA A 138 -19.66 0.58 14.57
CA ALA A 138 -19.97 0.82 15.98
C ALA A 138 -20.37 2.27 16.30
N GLY A 139 -19.89 3.27 15.53
CA GLY A 139 -20.06 4.68 15.89
C GLY A 139 -20.99 5.45 14.95
N THR A 140 -21.58 6.53 15.47
CA THR A 140 -22.45 7.45 14.72
C THR A 140 -21.68 8.34 13.73
N ARG A 141 -20.38 8.54 13.96
CA ARG A 141 -19.47 9.26 13.08
C ARG A 141 -18.27 8.38 12.73
N PHE A 142 -17.83 8.42 11.49
CA PHE A 142 -16.64 7.66 11.08
C PHE A 142 -15.34 8.38 11.50
N PRO A 143 -14.37 7.66 12.11
CA PRO A 143 -13.04 8.21 12.31
C PRO A 143 -12.43 8.55 10.95
N ASN A 144 -11.55 9.54 10.90
CA ASN A 144 -10.96 9.98 9.64
C ASN A 144 -9.51 10.39 9.83
N GLU A 145 -8.70 10.13 8.81
CA GLU A 145 -7.29 10.50 8.78
C GLU A 145 -6.86 11.04 7.43
N ARG A 146 -5.68 11.67 7.39
CA ARG A 146 -5.07 12.13 6.13
C ARG A 146 -4.30 11.00 5.49
N VAL A 147 -4.89 10.36 4.48
CA VAL A 147 -4.34 9.20 3.78
C VAL A 147 -4.17 9.46 2.29
N VAL A 148 -3.38 8.63 1.61
CA VAL A 148 -3.31 8.66 0.14
C VAL A 148 -4.71 8.43 -0.40
N GLY A 149 -5.09 9.20 -1.41
CA GLY A 149 -6.44 9.16 -1.93
C GLY A 149 -6.82 7.93 -2.75
N ILE A 150 -6.02 6.87 -2.71
CA ILE A 150 -6.21 5.62 -3.43
C ILE A 150 -5.68 4.48 -2.56
N SER A 151 -6.52 3.48 -2.29
CA SER A 151 -6.08 2.28 -1.56
C SER A 151 -5.16 1.43 -2.43
N LYS A 152 -3.85 1.51 -2.21
CA LYS A 152 -2.85 0.69 -2.93
C LYS A 152 -3.07 -0.81 -2.69
N GLY A 153 -3.53 -1.20 -1.50
CA GLY A 153 -3.88 -2.58 -1.19
C GLY A 153 -5.07 -3.08 -2.01
N ALA A 154 -6.08 -2.24 -2.22
CA ALA A 154 -7.19 -2.58 -3.10
C ALA A 154 -6.74 -2.74 -4.57
N LEU A 155 -5.88 -1.84 -5.07
CA LEU A 155 -5.31 -1.98 -6.42
C LEU A 155 -4.50 -3.27 -6.59
N LEU A 156 -3.73 -3.65 -5.58
CA LEU A 156 -2.99 -4.91 -5.57
C LEU A 156 -3.94 -6.11 -5.67
N ARG A 157 -5.00 -6.14 -4.85
CA ARG A 157 -6.03 -7.20 -4.89
C ARG A 157 -6.73 -7.27 -6.25
N VAL A 158 -6.99 -6.13 -6.90
CA VAL A 158 -7.52 -6.10 -8.28
C VAL A 158 -6.55 -6.75 -9.23
N ALA A 159 -5.29 -6.30 -9.27
CA ALA A 159 -4.28 -6.88 -10.15
C ALA A 159 -4.17 -8.40 -9.95
N GLN A 160 -4.16 -8.83 -8.70
CA GLN A 160 -4.04 -10.22 -8.31
C GLN A 160 -5.25 -11.06 -8.75
N ALA A 161 -6.49 -10.57 -8.56
CA ALA A 161 -7.70 -11.25 -9.01
C ALA A 161 -7.73 -11.40 -10.54
N LEU A 162 -7.33 -10.37 -11.28
CA LEU A 162 -7.28 -10.41 -12.74
C LEU A 162 -6.22 -11.40 -13.24
N LEU A 163 -5.03 -11.40 -12.63
CA LEU A 163 -3.97 -12.35 -12.97
C LEU A 163 -4.39 -13.79 -12.63
N ILE A 164 -4.99 -14.04 -11.48
CA ILE A 164 -5.54 -15.36 -11.12
C ILE A 164 -6.55 -15.82 -12.17
N SER A 165 -7.43 -14.93 -12.62
CA SER A 165 -8.42 -15.26 -13.66
C SER A 165 -7.76 -15.67 -14.98
N LEU A 166 -6.77 -14.90 -15.45
CA LEU A 166 -6.06 -15.18 -16.70
C LEU A 166 -5.24 -16.48 -16.63
N PHE A 167 -4.56 -16.72 -15.50
CA PHE A 167 -3.81 -17.97 -15.28
C PHE A 167 -4.75 -19.18 -15.22
N LYS A 168 -5.89 -19.05 -14.52
CA LYS A 168 -6.91 -20.10 -14.42
C LYS A 168 -7.49 -20.48 -15.77
N GLU A 169 -7.74 -19.50 -16.65
CA GLU A 169 -8.23 -19.76 -18.01
C GLU A 169 -7.26 -20.66 -18.80
N ARG A 170 -5.96 -20.55 -18.54
CA ARG A 170 -4.94 -21.43 -19.14
C ARG A 170 -4.75 -22.77 -18.43
N GLY A 171 -5.48 -23.03 -17.35
CA GLY A 171 -5.23 -24.18 -16.49
C GLY A 171 -3.89 -24.12 -15.75
N LEU A 172 -3.33 -22.92 -15.56
CA LEU A 172 -2.05 -22.71 -14.87
C LEU A 172 -2.25 -22.07 -13.49
N PRO A 173 -1.41 -22.40 -12.49
CA PRO A 173 -1.39 -21.67 -11.22
C PRO A 173 -0.63 -20.35 -11.37
N LEU A 174 -1.09 -19.29 -10.70
CA LEU A 174 -0.29 -18.09 -10.49
C LEU A 174 0.75 -18.38 -9.40
N VAL A 175 2.01 -18.55 -9.79
CA VAL A 175 3.12 -18.76 -8.85
C VAL A 175 3.65 -17.40 -8.37
N HIS A 176 3.76 -17.23 -7.07
CA HIS A 176 4.34 -16.04 -6.45
C HIS A 176 5.03 -16.38 -5.12
N ARG A 177 5.86 -15.47 -4.60
CA ARG A 177 6.46 -15.62 -3.27
C ARG A 177 5.39 -15.55 -2.18
N TRP A 178 5.50 -16.41 -1.19
CA TRP A 178 4.68 -16.31 0.02
C TRP A 178 4.98 -15.00 0.76
N TYR A 179 3.94 -14.34 1.27
CA TYR A 179 4.06 -12.96 1.80
C TYR A 179 4.71 -12.88 3.17
N PHE A 180 4.60 -13.94 3.97
CA PHE A 180 5.03 -13.94 5.36
C PHE A 180 6.21 -14.88 5.56
N PRO A 181 7.15 -14.55 6.45
CA PRO A 181 8.30 -15.42 6.68
C PRO A 181 7.89 -16.74 7.36
N HIS A 182 8.74 -17.76 7.25
CA HIS A 182 8.64 -19.03 7.99
C HIS A 182 7.29 -19.77 7.86
N GLY A 183 6.57 -19.60 6.75
CA GLY A 183 5.29 -20.27 6.53
C GLY A 183 4.14 -19.74 7.40
N ALA A 184 4.32 -18.59 8.06
CA ALA A 184 3.25 -17.96 8.83
C ALA A 184 2.06 -17.61 7.93
N ARG A 185 0.83 -17.74 8.45
CA ARG A 185 -0.39 -17.40 7.70
C ARG A 185 -0.61 -15.90 7.59
N ASN A 186 -0.18 -15.16 8.62
CA ASN A 186 -0.25 -13.72 8.71
C ASN A 186 0.84 -13.23 9.67
N LEU A 187 1.02 -11.91 9.73
CA LEU A 187 1.84 -11.23 10.71
C LEU A 187 1.04 -10.06 11.29
N PHE A 188 1.04 -9.95 12.62
CA PHE A 188 0.44 -8.83 13.33
C PHE A 188 1.54 -8.13 14.12
N ALA A 189 1.72 -6.83 13.87
CA ALA A 189 2.71 -6.00 14.54
C ALA A 189 2.02 -4.81 15.20
N PHE A 190 2.46 -4.50 16.42
CA PHE A 190 2.01 -3.34 17.17
C PHE A 190 3.06 -2.24 17.05
N ARG A 191 2.60 -1.09 16.57
CA ARG A 191 3.37 0.14 16.52
C ARG A 191 2.87 1.08 17.61
N ILE A 192 3.79 1.70 18.34
CA ILE A 192 3.50 2.74 19.32
C ILE A 192 4.27 4.00 18.93
N ASP A 193 3.55 5.09 18.68
CA ASP A 193 4.13 6.42 18.63
C ASP A 193 4.13 6.96 20.07
N SER A 194 5.30 7.19 20.65
CA SER A 194 5.42 7.52 22.08
C SER A 194 5.01 8.96 22.40
N ASP A 195 5.07 9.85 21.41
CA ASP A 195 4.65 11.25 21.46
C ASP A 195 4.96 11.96 22.78
N PHE A 196 3.95 12.43 23.51
CA PHE A 196 4.10 13.16 24.76
C PHE A 196 3.84 12.26 25.98
N ALA A 197 3.97 10.94 25.83
CA ALA A 197 3.75 9.99 26.92
C ALA A 197 4.75 10.22 28.06
N THR A 198 4.33 9.93 29.28
CA THR A 198 5.18 9.98 30.47
C THR A 198 5.96 8.66 30.65
N PRO A 199 7.05 8.64 31.44
CA PRO A 199 7.77 7.41 31.79
C PRO A 199 6.86 6.30 32.34
N GLU A 200 5.87 6.68 33.16
CA GLU A 200 4.93 5.74 33.78
C GLU A 200 4.03 5.09 32.73
N GLN A 201 3.55 5.88 31.76
CA GLN A 201 2.71 5.38 30.67
C GLN A 201 3.47 4.41 29.77
N VAL A 202 4.71 4.74 29.38
CA VAL A 202 5.49 3.85 28.50
C VAL A 202 5.87 2.55 29.22
N ARG A 203 6.21 2.61 30.53
CA ARG A 203 6.45 1.41 31.34
C ARG A 203 5.20 0.55 31.49
N ALA A 204 4.04 1.16 31.71
CA ALA A 204 2.78 0.41 31.80
C ALA A 204 2.47 -0.34 30.50
N TRP A 205 2.72 0.28 29.34
CA TRP A 205 2.60 -0.37 28.04
C TRP A 205 3.62 -1.49 27.86
N TYR A 206 4.89 -1.27 28.21
CA TYR A 206 5.92 -2.32 28.17
C TYR A 206 5.53 -3.54 29.03
N GLU A 207 5.08 -3.33 30.26
CA GLU A 207 4.62 -4.41 31.14
C GLU A 207 3.36 -5.12 30.62
N LEU A 208 2.45 -4.40 29.96
CA LEU A 208 1.34 -5.02 29.23
C LEU A 208 1.86 -5.92 28.11
N GLY A 209 2.83 -5.45 27.33
CA GLY A 209 3.48 -6.23 26.29
C GLY A 209 4.11 -7.52 26.84
N ARG A 210 4.90 -7.41 27.91
CA ARG A 210 5.50 -8.55 28.61
C ARG A 210 4.46 -9.57 29.08
N ARG A 211 3.39 -9.12 29.75
CA ARG A 211 2.32 -10.00 30.25
C ARG A 211 1.61 -10.79 29.16
N HIS A 212 1.52 -10.24 27.94
CA HIS A 212 0.87 -10.87 26.81
C HIS A 212 1.85 -11.40 25.75
N HIS A 213 3.15 -11.42 26.05
CA HIS A 213 4.22 -11.81 25.12
C HIS A 213 4.17 -11.05 23.77
N LEU A 214 3.78 -9.78 23.82
CA LEU A 214 3.75 -8.89 22.67
C LEU A 214 5.04 -8.08 22.58
N ARG A 215 5.53 -7.91 21.36
CA ARG A 215 6.64 -7.00 21.03
C ARG A 215 6.08 -5.80 20.30
N PHE A 216 6.65 -4.64 20.60
CA PHE A 216 6.27 -3.37 20.00
C PHE A 216 7.45 -2.77 19.26
N THR A 217 7.15 -2.04 18.18
CA THR A 217 8.06 -1.03 17.64
C THR A 217 7.64 0.33 18.19
N TRP A 218 8.54 0.97 18.92
CA TRP A 218 8.36 2.28 19.54
C TRP A 218 8.99 3.35 18.65
N PHE A 219 8.17 4.21 18.05
CA PHE A 219 8.65 5.40 17.37
C PHE A 219 8.75 6.54 18.38
N LEU A 220 9.99 6.91 18.70
CA LEU A 220 10.30 7.83 19.78
C LEU A 220 10.29 9.29 19.33
N HIS A 221 9.41 10.09 19.93
CA HIS A 221 9.44 11.55 19.79
C HIS A 221 10.55 12.12 20.70
N ALA A 222 11.75 12.29 20.13
CA ALA A 222 12.96 12.46 20.94
C ALA A 222 12.95 13.71 21.83
N ALA A 223 12.38 14.84 21.38
CA ALA A 223 12.34 16.06 22.21
C ALA A 223 11.43 15.93 23.44
N ALA A 224 10.33 15.17 23.36
CA ALA A 224 9.43 14.99 24.50
C ALA A 224 10.03 14.09 25.59
N HIS A 225 11.04 13.29 25.24
CA HIS A 225 11.62 12.30 26.13
C HIS A 225 13.09 12.60 26.47
N GLU A 226 13.65 13.73 26.01
CA GLU A 226 15.10 14.01 26.02
C GLU A 226 15.74 13.83 27.40
N SER A 227 15.02 14.12 28.49
CA SER A 227 15.51 13.97 29.87
C SER A 227 15.41 12.56 30.46
N TRP A 228 14.79 11.60 29.77
CA TRP A 228 14.56 10.24 30.26
C TRP A 228 14.55 9.17 29.15
N LEU A 229 15.13 9.44 27.97
CA LEU A 229 15.20 8.49 26.86
C LEU A 229 15.88 7.16 27.25
N ASP A 230 16.71 7.16 28.28
CA ASP A 230 17.39 5.99 28.83
C ASP A 230 16.43 4.93 29.38
N VAL A 231 15.21 5.32 29.79
CA VAL A 231 14.16 4.37 30.25
C VAL A 231 13.86 3.30 29.20
N PHE A 232 13.90 3.64 27.91
CA PHE A 232 13.62 2.68 26.83
C PHE A 232 14.70 1.58 26.70
N ARG A 233 15.86 1.73 27.37
CA ARG A 233 16.89 0.67 27.41
C ARG A 233 16.44 -0.55 28.20
N GLU A 234 15.46 -0.39 29.09
CA GLU A 234 14.84 -1.47 29.86
C GLU A 234 13.92 -2.37 28.99
N PHE A 235 13.58 -1.94 27.76
CA PHE A 235 12.51 -2.55 26.94
C PHE A 235 13.04 -3.68 26.05
N GLU A 236 13.50 -4.76 26.68
CA GLU A 236 14.12 -5.90 25.99
C GLU A 236 13.20 -6.55 24.95
N GLY A 237 13.74 -6.80 23.74
CA GLY A 237 13.01 -7.44 22.65
C GLY A 237 12.02 -6.54 21.92
N HIS A 238 11.92 -5.27 22.29
CA HIS A 238 11.20 -4.24 21.54
C HIS A 238 12.16 -3.50 20.61
N GLU A 239 11.61 -2.92 19.55
CA GLU A 239 12.38 -2.09 18.62
C GLU A 239 12.20 -0.60 18.96
N MET A 240 13.30 0.15 18.96
CA MET A 240 13.31 1.60 19.16
C MET A 240 13.62 2.28 17.83
N ALA A 241 12.67 3.05 17.31
CA ALA A 241 12.70 3.69 16.01
C ALA A 241 12.49 5.22 16.14
N VAL A 242 12.77 5.96 15.06
CA VAL A 242 12.75 7.45 15.10
C VAL A 242 11.35 8.00 14.78
N HIS A 243 10.80 8.84 15.65
CA HIS A 243 9.62 9.69 15.34
C HIS A 243 9.98 11.16 15.07
N GLY A 244 11.27 11.43 14.86
CA GLY A 244 11.83 12.76 14.72
C GLY A 244 12.15 13.42 16.05
N TYR A 245 12.92 14.51 16.01
CA TYR A 245 13.17 15.33 17.19
C TYR A 245 11.91 16.08 17.60
N ARG A 246 11.31 16.82 16.67
CA ARG A 246 10.03 17.50 16.83
C ARG A 246 8.90 16.66 16.24
N HIS A 247 7.76 16.65 16.92
CA HIS A 247 6.51 16.07 16.43
C HIS A 247 5.88 16.91 15.29
N TYR A 248 6.60 17.04 14.18
CA TYR A 248 6.16 17.74 12.98
C TYR A 248 6.83 17.19 11.69
N THR A 249 6.07 17.18 10.60
CA THR A 249 6.51 16.74 9.27
C THR A 249 6.53 17.91 8.29
N TYR A 250 7.69 18.21 7.71
CA TYR A 250 7.86 19.38 6.84
C TYR A 250 7.73 19.03 5.35
N ARG A 251 7.41 20.03 4.53
CA ARG A 251 7.53 19.93 3.06
C ARG A 251 8.95 20.16 2.54
N SER A 252 9.88 20.54 3.41
CA SER A 252 11.26 20.86 3.08
C SER A 252 12.18 19.69 3.42
N TYR A 253 12.99 19.26 2.45
CA TYR A 253 14.00 18.22 2.63
C TYR A 253 14.94 18.57 3.78
N ARG A 254 15.54 19.77 3.76
CA ARG A 254 16.51 20.21 4.78
C ARG A 254 15.92 20.15 6.19
N ARG A 255 14.67 20.61 6.37
CA ARG A 255 14.02 20.58 7.69
C ARG A 255 13.72 19.16 8.15
N ASN A 256 13.25 18.28 7.24
CA ASN A 256 13.04 16.87 7.57
C ASN A 256 14.36 16.18 7.92
N TYR A 257 15.42 16.39 7.14
CA TYR A 257 16.75 15.84 7.40
C TYR A 257 17.26 16.26 8.79
N GLN A 258 17.21 17.56 9.10
CA GLN A 258 17.61 18.05 10.42
C GLN A 258 16.76 17.46 11.55
N ASN A 259 15.44 17.37 11.36
CA ASN A 259 14.52 16.82 12.35
C ASN A 259 14.79 15.34 12.65
N LEU A 260 14.93 14.53 11.60
CA LEU A 260 15.17 13.09 11.70
C LEU A 260 16.60 12.80 12.19
N SER A 261 17.60 13.51 11.67
CA SER A 261 19.00 13.35 12.07
C SER A 261 19.20 13.66 13.55
N ARG A 262 18.61 14.75 14.06
CA ARG A 262 18.71 15.09 15.49
C ARG A 262 18.02 14.06 16.38
N GLY A 263 16.83 13.59 15.99
CA GLY A 263 16.14 12.54 16.73
C GLY A 263 16.94 11.25 16.77
N ARG A 264 17.47 10.82 15.62
CA ARG A 264 18.33 9.63 15.51
C ARG A 264 19.59 9.75 16.36
N GLU A 265 20.24 10.89 16.32
CA GLU A 265 21.47 11.13 17.09
C GLU A 265 21.22 11.00 18.60
N LEU A 266 20.13 11.57 19.11
CA LEU A 266 19.76 11.42 20.53
C LEU A 266 19.49 9.96 20.92
N LEU A 267 18.83 9.19 20.05
CA LEU A 267 18.61 7.76 20.28
C LEU A 267 19.94 6.98 20.29
N ARG A 268 20.86 7.29 19.36
CA ARG A 268 22.19 6.67 19.31
C ARG A 268 23.04 6.98 20.53
N GLN A 269 22.94 8.19 21.08
CA GLN A 269 23.61 8.56 22.33
C GLN A 269 23.15 7.72 23.52
N GLN A 270 21.94 7.13 23.46
CA GLN A 270 21.44 6.16 24.45
C GLN A 270 21.80 4.71 24.13
N GLY A 271 22.58 4.47 23.06
CA GLY A 271 23.01 3.13 22.63
C GLY A 271 22.00 2.39 21.74
N PHE A 272 20.98 3.08 21.22
CA PHE A 272 20.05 2.48 20.25
C PHE A 272 20.61 2.59 18.82
N GLU A 273 20.30 1.61 17.97
CA GLU A 273 20.58 1.66 16.53
C GLU A 273 19.26 1.67 15.75
N PRO A 274 18.57 2.81 15.65
CA PRO A 274 17.25 2.85 15.05
C PRO A 274 17.33 2.73 13.51
N GLU A 275 16.79 1.64 12.98
CA GLU A 275 16.68 1.38 11.54
C GLU A 275 15.37 1.88 10.93
N GLY A 276 14.34 2.02 11.76
CA GLY A 276 13.00 2.47 11.38
C GLY A 276 12.76 3.96 11.62
N VAL A 277 11.82 4.52 10.85
CA VAL A 277 11.29 5.87 11.03
C VAL A 277 9.79 5.95 10.77
N ALA A 278 9.09 6.79 11.52
CA ALA A 278 7.73 7.16 11.19
C ALA A 278 7.57 8.66 11.35
N ALA A 279 6.86 9.28 10.41
CA ALA A 279 6.59 10.71 10.49
C ALA A 279 5.37 11.01 11.40
N PRO A 280 5.42 12.10 12.17
CA PRO A 280 4.27 12.64 12.90
C PRO A 280 3.02 12.77 12.03
N TYR A 281 1.88 12.38 12.60
CA TYR A 281 0.58 12.28 11.92
C TYR A 281 0.56 11.35 10.70
N GLY A 282 1.52 10.44 10.59
CA GLY A 282 1.68 9.50 9.47
C GLY A 282 1.86 10.17 8.11
N LEU A 283 2.27 11.45 8.08
CA LEU A 283 2.36 12.25 6.87
C LEU A 283 3.57 11.91 6.03
N TRP A 284 3.38 11.85 4.72
CA TRP A 284 4.42 11.57 3.74
C TRP A 284 4.50 12.65 2.67
N TYR A 285 5.72 13.02 2.31
CA TYR A 285 6.03 13.90 1.17
C TYR A 285 7.31 13.40 0.48
N PRO A 286 7.52 13.66 -0.83
CA PRO A 286 8.77 13.31 -1.50
C PRO A 286 10.02 13.90 -0.80
N ALA A 287 9.88 15.10 -0.22
CA ALA A 287 10.94 15.74 0.55
C ALA A 287 11.27 15.02 1.87
N LEU A 288 10.30 14.32 2.48
CA LEU A 288 10.55 13.44 3.62
C LEU A 288 11.28 12.18 3.16
N ALA A 289 10.81 11.55 2.08
CA ALA A 289 11.45 10.35 1.54
C ALA A 289 12.93 10.56 1.22
N ARG A 290 13.29 11.65 0.54
CA ARG A 290 14.70 12.02 0.32
C ARG A 290 15.51 12.15 1.61
N ALA A 291 14.91 12.67 2.68
CA ALA A 291 15.59 12.78 3.97
C ALA A 291 15.77 11.40 4.62
N GLN A 292 14.78 10.52 4.49
CA GLN A 292 14.87 9.14 4.97
C GLN A 292 15.97 8.36 4.24
N GLU A 293 16.03 8.50 2.91
CA GLU A 293 17.07 7.92 2.04
C GLU A 293 18.46 8.43 2.40
N ALA A 294 18.63 9.75 2.50
CA ALA A 294 19.91 10.37 2.80
C ALA A 294 20.45 10.00 4.19
N LEU A 295 19.56 9.63 5.12
CA LEU A 295 19.93 9.14 6.43
C LEU A 295 20.19 7.63 6.43
N GLY A 296 19.73 6.89 5.42
CA GLY A 296 19.94 5.44 5.32
C GLY A 296 19.07 4.63 6.28
N PHE A 297 17.82 5.05 6.52
CA PHE A 297 16.85 4.20 7.23
C PHE A 297 16.54 2.94 6.40
N ALA A 298 16.37 1.81 7.06
CA ALA A 298 16.01 0.56 6.38
C ALA A 298 14.54 0.57 5.95
N TYR A 299 13.68 1.13 6.80
CA TYR A 299 12.25 1.21 6.54
C TYR A 299 11.60 2.45 7.15
N ALA A 300 10.41 2.75 6.67
CA ALA A 300 9.55 3.82 7.16
C ALA A 300 8.08 3.38 7.22
N SER A 301 7.24 4.09 7.97
CA SER A 301 5.87 3.63 8.27
C SER A 301 4.80 4.71 8.12
N GLU A 302 4.82 5.50 7.05
CA GLU A 302 3.84 6.57 6.85
C GLU A 302 2.53 6.07 6.19
N PHE A 303 1.41 6.16 6.91
CA PHE A 303 0.11 5.76 6.36
C PHE A 303 -0.45 6.72 5.30
N SER A 304 0.06 7.96 5.21
CA SER A 304 -0.41 8.90 4.19
C SER A 304 0.13 8.63 2.79
N LEU A 305 1.09 7.72 2.65
CA LEU A 305 1.57 7.23 1.35
C LEU A 305 0.89 5.93 0.95
N GLY A 306 0.66 5.03 1.89
CA GLY A 306 -0.03 3.76 1.68
C GLY A 306 -0.49 3.20 3.02
N TYR A 307 -1.65 2.54 3.02
CA TYR A 307 -2.25 1.91 4.20
C TYR A 307 -2.89 0.60 3.78
N ASP A 308 -3.04 -0.32 4.74
CA ASP A 308 -3.72 -1.62 4.56
C ASP A 308 -3.27 -2.38 3.29
N THR A 309 -1.96 -2.44 3.09
CA THR A 309 -1.29 -3.09 1.95
C THR A 309 0.05 -3.68 2.39
N PHE A 310 0.64 -4.55 1.57
CA PHE A 310 1.96 -5.12 1.85
C PHE A 310 3.06 -4.06 1.82
N PRO A 311 4.23 -4.32 2.43
CA PRO A 311 5.39 -3.45 2.28
C PRO A 311 5.76 -3.20 0.82
N PHE A 312 6.26 -2.01 0.51
CA PHE A 312 6.69 -1.64 -0.85
C PHE A 312 7.77 -0.57 -0.83
N PHE A 313 8.58 -0.53 -1.88
CA PHE A 313 9.53 0.57 -2.11
C PHE A 313 8.82 1.70 -2.87
N PRO A 314 8.69 2.91 -2.29
CA PRO A 314 8.01 4.02 -2.96
C PRO A 314 8.83 4.55 -4.13
N PHE A 315 8.16 5.04 -5.17
CA PHE A 315 8.82 5.71 -6.29
C PHE A 315 8.97 7.20 -5.99
N VAL A 316 10.21 7.69 -5.95
CA VAL A 316 10.59 9.05 -5.57
C VAL A 316 11.57 9.58 -6.62
N ASP A 317 11.33 10.78 -7.15
CA ASP A 317 12.25 11.48 -8.06
C ASP A 317 12.87 10.60 -9.17
N GLY A 318 12.06 9.74 -9.80
CA GLY A 318 12.48 8.93 -10.95
C GLY A 318 13.06 7.54 -10.62
N HIS A 319 13.16 7.16 -9.34
CA HIS A 319 13.67 5.85 -8.93
C HIS A 319 12.83 5.24 -7.79
N PHE A 320 13.01 3.94 -7.54
CA PHE A 320 12.46 3.32 -6.33
C PHE A 320 13.39 3.61 -5.16
N SER A 321 12.81 4.17 -4.09
CA SER A 321 13.51 4.44 -2.84
C SER A 321 14.08 3.15 -2.27
N PRO A 322 15.31 3.15 -1.73
CA PRO A 322 15.82 2.02 -0.95
C PRO A 322 15.15 1.86 0.41
N VAL A 323 14.39 2.86 0.89
CA VAL A 323 13.69 2.81 2.18
C VAL A 323 12.37 2.07 2.01
N LEU A 324 12.23 0.91 2.64
CA LEU A 324 11.01 0.11 2.57
C LEU A 324 9.86 0.84 3.30
N GLN A 325 8.74 1.06 2.64
CA GLN A 325 7.54 1.49 3.34
C GLN A 325 6.81 0.28 3.91
N VAL A 326 6.53 0.31 5.21
CA VAL A 326 5.76 -0.68 5.98
C VAL A 326 4.46 0.00 6.41
N PRO A 327 3.39 -0.13 5.59
CA PRO A 327 2.10 0.50 5.84
C PRO A 327 1.44 0.00 7.12
N ILE A 328 0.67 0.87 7.76
CA ILE A 328 -0.17 0.51 8.90
C ILE A 328 -1.63 0.86 8.64
N HIS A 329 -2.51 0.40 9.53
CA HIS A 329 -3.86 0.91 9.57
C HIS A 329 -3.86 2.36 10.11
N PRO A 330 -4.52 3.34 9.45
CA PRO A 330 -4.35 4.75 9.80
C PRO A 330 -5.08 5.16 11.09
N ILE A 331 -6.17 4.47 11.45
CA ILE A 331 -6.99 4.83 12.60
C ILE A 331 -6.35 4.29 13.88
N CYS A 332 -6.06 5.20 14.81
CA CYS A 332 -5.60 4.88 16.15
C CYS A 332 -6.68 5.23 17.19
N ILE A 333 -6.43 4.87 18.46
CA ILE A 333 -7.30 5.21 19.59
C ILE A 333 -7.60 6.72 19.64
N GLY A 334 -6.59 7.57 19.41
CA GLY A 334 -6.78 9.02 19.36
C GLY A 334 -7.73 9.48 18.24
N SER A 335 -7.73 8.81 17.08
CA SER A 335 -8.66 9.10 15.98
C SER A 335 -10.10 8.76 16.36
N LEU A 336 -10.32 7.68 17.11
CA LEU A 336 -11.62 7.24 17.60
C LEU A 336 -12.16 8.15 18.71
N ILE A 337 -11.31 8.54 19.67
CA ILE A 337 -11.65 9.53 20.71
C ILE A 337 -12.12 10.84 20.06
N ARG A 338 -11.38 11.35 19.06
CA ARG A 338 -11.79 12.56 18.31
C ARG A 338 -13.11 12.40 17.57
N ALA A 339 -13.48 11.17 17.22
CA ALA A 339 -14.75 10.84 16.57
C ALA A 339 -15.89 10.59 17.58
N GLY A 340 -15.61 10.62 18.89
CA GLY A 340 -16.61 10.49 19.96
C GLY A 340 -16.90 9.05 20.39
N TYR A 341 -16.00 8.11 20.14
CA TYR A 341 -16.18 6.69 20.48
C TYR A 341 -16.00 6.46 21.98
N SER A 342 -16.83 5.60 22.55
CA SER A 342 -16.61 4.93 23.84
C SER A 342 -15.61 3.79 23.71
N GLU A 343 -15.08 3.29 24.84
CA GLU A 343 -14.14 2.17 24.84
C GLU A 343 -14.70 0.91 24.18
N ALA A 344 -15.97 0.58 24.44
CA ALA A 344 -16.64 -0.57 23.82
C ALA A 344 -16.77 -0.42 22.30
N GLU A 345 -17.05 0.79 21.80
CA GLU A 345 -17.09 1.06 20.37
C GLU A 345 -15.69 1.02 19.74
N MET A 346 -14.65 1.43 20.47
CA MET A 346 -13.26 1.31 20.02
C MET A 346 -12.82 -0.15 19.91
N GLU A 347 -13.17 -0.99 20.87
CA GLU A 347 -12.90 -2.43 20.81
C GLU A 347 -13.64 -3.06 19.62
N ALA A 348 -14.92 -2.75 19.46
CA ALA A 348 -15.73 -3.22 18.34
C ALA A 348 -15.13 -2.78 16.98
N TYR A 349 -14.61 -1.56 16.90
CA TYR A 349 -13.90 -1.06 15.72
C TYR A 349 -12.67 -1.90 15.39
N PHE A 350 -11.75 -2.08 16.33
CA PHE A 350 -10.52 -2.84 16.05
C PHE A 350 -10.79 -4.32 15.79
N ARG A 351 -11.79 -4.92 16.46
CA ARG A 351 -12.25 -6.28 16.16
C ARG A 351 -12.74 -6.40 14.72
N HIS A 352 -13.54 -5.45 14.25
CA HIS A 352 -14.01 -5.39 12.87
C HIS A 352 -12.84 -5.26 11.88
N VAL A 353 -11.88 -4.38 12.16
CA VAL A 353 -10.70 -4.17 11.31
C VAL A 353 -9.84 -5.43 11.21
N VAL A 354 -9.59 -6.12 12.31
CA VAL A 354 -8.80 -7.36 12.34
C VAL A 354 -9.50 -8.51 11.62
N GLN A 355 -10.83 -8.61 11.69
CA GLN A 355 -11.59 -9.68 11.03
C GLN A 355 -11.65 -9.54 9.50
N ARG A 356 -11.52 -8.32 8.97
CA ARG A 356 -11.60 -8.06 7.52
C ARG A 356 -10.25 -8.11 6.80
N LYS A 357 -9.15 -8.16 7.54
CA LYS A 357 -7.79 -8.18 7.00
C LYS A 357 -7.19 -9.56 7.16
#